data_AF-A0A9P9Q2A5-F1
#
_entry.id   AF-A0A9P9Q2A5-F1
#
_cell.length_a   1.000
_cell.length_b   1.000
_cell.length_c   1.000
_cell.angle_alpha   90.00
_cell.angle_beta   90.00
_cell.angle_gamma   90.00
#
_symmetry.space_group_name_H-M   'P 1'
#
loop_
_entity.id
_entity.type
_entity.pdbx_description
1 polymer ?
#
loop_
_entity_poly.entity_id
_entity_poly.type
_entity_poly.pdbx_seq_one_letter_code
_entity_poly.pdbx_strand_id
1 'polypeptide(L)'
;MKFALSIATASVLLGQCNATLDLLATIAELQAYCQTVGPNTYVAVRYEDVASPVTYDFNECYPYELAGGELAQVAVFCKSATCYNNPNPDCTGGAVPPVPVPILAGIILPNVADFVQLLGQGATCQRNGLP
;
A
#
# COMPACT_ATOMS: atom_id res chain seq x y z
N MET A 1 -6.19 12.67 54.43
CA MET A 1 -5.34 11.89 53.51
C MET A 1 -5.46 12.51 52.13
N LYS A 2 -4.38 13.07 51.57
CA LYS A 2 -4.34 13.68 50.23
C LYS A 2 -3.94 12.59 49.24
N PHE A 3 -4.83 12.21 48.33
CA PHE A 3 -4.50 11.39 47.17
C PHE A 3 -4.11 12.31 46.02
N ALA A 4 -2.82 12.38 45.71
CA ALA A 4 -2.33 12.91 44.45
C ALA A 4 -2.42 11.79 43.42
N LEU A 5 -3.33 11.92 42.45
CA LEU A 5 -3.39 11.02 41.29
C LEU A 5 -2.58 11.69 40.16
N SER A 6 -1.49 11.05 39.77
CA SER A 6 -0.61 11.45 38.67
C SER A 6 -1.39 11.59 37.35
N ILE A 7 -1.40 12.79 36.79
CA ILE A 7 -1.86 13.09 35.43
C ILE A 7 -0.64 12.91 34.52
N ALA A 8 -0.36 11.68 34.07
CA ALA A 8 0.72 11.42 33.11
C ALA A 8 0.39 10.35 32.07
N THR A 9 -0.85 9.87 31.98
CA THR A 9 -1.22 8.75 31.08
C THR A 9 -2.27 9.09 30.02
N ALA A 10 -2.84 10.31 30.02
CA ALA A 10 -3.89 10.68 29.06
C ALA A 10 -3.36 11.07 27.66
N SER A 11 -2.08 11.46 27.54
CA SER A 11 -1.52 11.97 26.28
C SER A 11 -1.17 10.87 25.26
N VAL A 12 -0.97 9.62 25.70
CA VAL A 12 -0.61 8.50 24.81
C VAL A 12 -1.84 7.93 24.09
N LEU A 13 -3.01 7.96 24.75
CA LEU A 13 -4.27 7.43 24.20
C LEU A 13 -4.87 8.29 23.09
N LEU A 14 -4.64 9.61 23.11
CA LEU A 14 -5.18 10.53 22.10
C LEU A 14 -4.39 10.51 20.78
N GLY A 15 -3.07 10.27 20.84
CA GLY A 15 -2.23 10.19 19.64
C GLY A 15 -2.48 8.93 18.80
N GLN A 16 -2.75 7.79 19.46
CA GLN A 16 -3.02 6.51 18.78
C GLN A 16 -4.37 6.47 18.07
N CYS A 17 -5.37 7.22 18.56
CA CYS A 17 -6.70 7.27 17.96
C CYS A 17 -6.71 8.04 16.62
N ASN A 18 -5.92 9.12 16.52
CA ASN A 18 -5.90 9.95 15.30
C ASN A 18 -5.17 9.25 14.14
N ALA A 19 -4.02 8.64 14.40
CA ALA A 19 -3.26 7.93 13.36
C ALA A 19 -4.01 6.72 12.80
N THR A 20 -4.77 6.01 13.64
CA THR A 20 -5.58 4.87 13.20
C THR A 20 -6.81 5.31 12.40
N LEU A 21 -7.46 6.41 12.80
CA LEU A 21 -8.60 6.98 12.06
C LEU A 21 -8.17 7.48 10.66
N ASP A 22 -7.02 8.15 10.58
CA ASP A 22 -6.49 8.70 9.33
C ASP A 22 -6.10 7.61 8.32
N LEU A 23 -5.47 6.53 8.80
CA LEU A 23 -5.16 5.38 7.96
C LEU A 23 -6.44 4.68 7.44
N LEU A 24 -7.45 4.50 8.29
CA LEU A 24 -8.72 3.90 7.87
C LEU A 24 -9.45 4.77 6.83
N ALA A 25 -9.44 6.09 7.01
CA ALA A 25 -9.99 7.03 6.03
C ALA A 25 -9.25 6.94 4.70
N THR A 26 -7.91 6.89 4.73
CA THR A 26 -7.06 6.72 3.55
C THR A 26 -7.37 5.40 2.83
N ILE A 27 -7.49 4.29 3.55
CA ILE A 27 -7.83 2.99 2.96
C ILE A 27 -9.19 3.02 2.27
N ALA A 28 -10.20 3.62 2.91
CA ALA A 28 -11.53 3.74 2.34
C ALA A 28 -11.55 4.62 1.07
N GLU A 29 -10.81 5.73 1.07
CA GLU A 29 -10.61 6.60 -0.09
C GLU A 29 -9.97 5.81 -1.25
N LEU A 30 -8.85 5.13 -1.00
CA LEU A 30 -8.13 4.36 -2.02
C LEU A 30 -8.99 3.23 -2.59
N GLN A 31 -9.72 2.50 -1.73
CA GLN A 31 -10.63 1.43 -2.17
C GLN A 31 -11.72 1.97 -3.10
N ALA A 32 -12.39 3.05 -2.69
CA ALA A 32 -13.46 3.67 -3.49
C ALA A 32 -12.91 4.23 -4.80
N TYR A 33 -11.75 4.90 -4.76
CA TYR A 33 -11.11 5.44 -5.94
C TYR A 33 -10.73 4.33 -6.93
N CYS A 34 -10.02 3.29 -6.49
CA CYS A 34 -9.59 2.16 -7.32
C CYS A 34 -10.76 1.51 -8.09
N GLN A 35 -11.94 1.42 -7.48
CA GLN A 35 -13.13 0.85 -8.09
C GLN A 35 -13.75 1.71 -9.21
N THR A 36 -13.42 2.99 -9.29
CA THR A 36 -14.03 3.97 -10.21
C THR A 36 -13.16 4.38 -11.39
N VAL A 37 -11.83 4.20 -11.31
CA VAL A 37 -10.89 4.65 -12.36
C VAL A 37 -11.07 3.90 -13.68
N GLY A 38 -11.06 2.57 -13.65
CA GLY A 38 -11.10 1.80 -14.89
C GLY A 38 -11.28 0.29 -14.74
N PRO A 39 -11.65 -0.39 -15.83
CA PRO A 39 -11.88 -1.84 -15.83
C PRO A 39 -10.60 -2.67 -15.66
N ASN A 40 -9.42 -2.10 -15.94
CA ASN A 40 -8.12 -2.76 -15.80
C ASN A 40 -7.33 -2.35 -14.56
N THR A 41 -7.74 -1.28 -13.88
CA THR A 41 -7.10 -0.82 -12.64
C THR A 41 -7.32 -1.82 -11.53
N TYR A 42 -6.24 -2.29 -10.90
CA TYR A 42 -6.31 -3.33 -9.88
C TYR A 42 -5.88 -2.87 -8.49
N VAL A 43 -5.10 -1.79 -8.41
CA VAL A 43 -4.56 -1.26 -7.16
C VAL A 43 -4.57 0.27 -7.17
N ALA A 44 -4.86 0.87 -6.03
CA ALA A 44 -4.60 2.27 -5.73
C ALA A 44 -3.59 2.38 -4.59
N VAL A 45 -2.67 3.34 -4.71
CA VAL A 45 -1.50 3.47 -3.84
C VAL A 45 -1.41 4.91 -3.37
N ARG A 46 -1.16 5.07 -2.07
CA ARG A 46 -0.71 6.34 -1.50
C ARG A 46 0.82 6.32 -1.44
N TYR A 47 1.43 7.32 -2.06
CA TYR A 47 2.87 7.60 -1.95
C TYR A 47 3.10 8.75 -0.97
N GLU A 48 4.27 8.78 -0.34
CA GLU A 48 4.74 9.89 0.47
C GLU A 48 4.79 11.18 -0.36
N ASP A 49 4.38 12.31 0.23
CA ASP A 49 4.36 13.63 -0.41
C ASP A 49 3.56 13.74 -1.74
N VAL A 50 2.82 12.69 -2.13
CA VAL A 50 1.93 12.70 -3.29
C VAL A 50 0.48 12.90 -2.84
N ALA A 51 -0.06 14.08 -3.15
CA ALA A 51 -1.40 14.49 -2.73
C ALA A 51 -2.53 13.61 -3.29
N SER A 52 -2.38 13.08 -4.49
CA SER A 52 -3.42 12.26 -5.14
C SER A 52 -3.07 10.77 -5.10
N PRO A 53 -4.08 9.88 -4.94
CA PRO A 53 -3.87 8.46 -5.16
C PRO A 53 -3.29 8.18 -6.55
N VAL A 54 -2.34 7.26 -6.61
CA VAL A 54 -1.80 6.73 -7.87
C VAL A 54 -2.38 5.34 -8.09
N THR A 55 -2.71 5.01 -9.34
CA THR A 55 -3.33 3.73 -9.69
C THR A 55 -2.53 3.03 -10.75
N TYR A 56 -2.58 1.70 -10.74
CA TYR A 56 -1.91 0.87 -11.73
C TYR A 56 -2.89 -0.10 -12.38
N ASP A 57 -2.75 -0.25 -13.69
CA ASP A 57 -3.46 -1.23 -14.49
C ASP A 57 -2.70 -2.57 -14.53
N PHE A 58 -3.42 -3.66 -14.81
CA PHE A 58 -2.76 -4.95 -14.98
C PHE A 58 -1.65 -4.90 -16.05
N ASN A 59 -0.53 -5.56 -15.76
CA ASN A 59 0.70 -5.58 -16.57
C ASN A 59 1.46 -4.25 -16.63
N GLU A 60 1.02 -3.23 -15.90
CA GLU A 60 1.83 -2.03 -15.68
C GLU A 60 2.89 -2.28 -14.61
N CYS A 61 3.99 -1.54 -14.69
CA CYS A 61 4.96 -1.52 -13.62
C CYS A 61 4.43 -0.71 -12.44
N TYR A 62 4.28 -1.36 -11.30
CA TYR A 62 4.01 -0.73 -10.02
C TYR A 62 5.33 -0.60 -9.22
N PRO A 63 6.02 0.55 -9.28
CA PRO A 63 7.20 0.80 -8.46
C PRO A 63 6.85 0.90 -6.97
N TYR A 64 7.77 0.57 -6.07
CA TYR A 64 7.60 0.85 -4.63
C TYR A 64 8.16 2.22 -4.22
N GLU A 65 8.94 2.84 -5.12
CA GLU A 65 9.48 4.19 -5.01
C GLU A 65 9.33 4.88 -6.37
N LEU A 66 8.70 6.06 -6.41
CA LEU A 66 8.60 6.84 -7.63
C LEU A 66 9.96 7.43 -8.02
N ALA A 67 10.09 7.90 -9.27
CA ALA A 67 11.34 8.48 -9.75
C ALA A 67 11.80 9.74 -8.97
N GLY A 68 10.91 10.40 -8.23
CA GLY A 68 11.22 11.52 -7.35
C GLY A 68 11.70 11.12 -5.94
N GLY A 69 11.68 9.83 -5.61
CA GLY A 69 12.04 9.29 -4.29
C GLY A 69 10.86 9.06 -3.36
N GLU A 70 9.63 9.29 -3.82
CA GLU A 70 8.43 9.12 -3.02
C GLU A 70 8.13 7.63 -2.80
N LEU A 71 8.13 7.19 -1.53
CA LEU A 71 7.90 5.80 -1.16
C LEU A 71 6.41 5.46 -1.09
N ALA A 72 6.05 4.25 -1.52
CA ALA A 72 4.71 3.72 -1.33
C ALA A 72 4.44 3.53 0.17
N GLN A 73 3.36 4.15 0.68
CA GLN A 73 2.95 4.07 2.09
C GLN A 73 1.91 2.99 2.31
N VAL A 74 0.89 2.94 1.45
CA VAL A 74 -0.16 1.92 1.50
C VAL A 74 -0.71 1.65 0.11
N ALA A 75 -0.89 0.38 -0.21
CA ALA A 75 -1.54 -0.09 -1.43
C ALA A 75 -2.85 -0.82 -1.09
N VAL A 76 -3.90 -0.54 -1.84
CA VAL A 76 -5.22 -1.15 -1.70
C VAL A 76 -5.60 -1.82 -3.02
N PHE A 77 -5.71 -3.14 -3.00
CA PHE A 77 -6.02 -3.94 -4.18
C PHE A 77 -7.54 -4.04 -4.34
N CYS A 78 -8.13 -3.35 -5.32
CA CYS A 78 -9.56 -3.48 -5.59
C CYS A 78 -9.92 -4.67 -6.49
N LYS A 79 -8.92 -5.36 -7.07
CA LYS A 79 -9.10 -6.58 -7.87
C LYS A 79 -8.01 -7.61 -7.53
N SER A 80 -8.37 -8.88 -7.61
CA SER A 80 -7.43 -9.98 -7.40
C SER A 80 -6.39 -10.03 -8.52
N ALA A 81 -5.13 -10.20 -8.14
CA ALA A 81 -3.99 -10.16 -9.03
C ALA A 81 -2.90 -11.13 -8.59
N THR A 82 -2.13 -11.64 -9.54
CA THR A 82 -0.89 -12.37 -9.27
C THR A 82 0.28 -11.46 -9.60
N CYS A 83 1.06 -11.11 -8.59
CA CYS A 83 2.14 -10.15 -8.69
C CYS A 83 3.50 -10.85 -8.74
N TYR A 84 4.38 -10.33 -9.60
CA TYR A 84 5.78 -10.72 -9.69
C TYR A 84 6.61 -9.52 -9.23
N ASN A 85 7.41 -9.71 -8.19
CA ASN A 85 8.29 -8.65 -7.72
C ASN A 85 9.53 -8.55 -8.59
N ASN A 86 9.98 -7.33 -8.84
CA ASN A 86 11.14 -7.02 -9.64
C ASN A 86 12.22 -6.37 -8.74
N PRO A 87 13.51 -6.63 -8.99
CA PRO A 87 14.60 -6.07 -8.19
C PRO A 87 14.81 -4.57 -8.45
N ASN A 88 14.34 -4.04 -9.57
CA ASN A 88 14.48 -2.64 -9.97
C ASN A 88 13.11 -1.91 -9.98
N PRO A 89 13.08 -0.60 -9.70
CA PRO A 89 11.83 0.17 -9.60
C PRO A 89 11.14 0.35 -10.96
N ASP A 90 11.87 0.26 -12.06
CA ASP A 90 11.34 0.25 -13.43
C ASP A 90 10.82 -1.14 -13.86
N CYS A 91 10.67 -2.07 -12.90
CA CYS A 91 10.27 -3.45 -13.09
C CYS A 91 11.17 -4.26 -14.04
N THR A 92 12.43 -3.86 -14.20
CA THR A 92 13.44 -4.64 -14.93
C THR A 92 14.17 -5.63 -14.02
N GLY A 93 15.06 -6.46 -14.60
CA GLY A 93 15.94 -7.36 -13.83
C GLY A 93 15.35 -8.74 -13.51
N GLY A 94 14.19 -9.10 -14.06
CA GLY A 94 13.53 -10.40 -13.83
C GLY A 94 12.81 -10.47 -12.48
N ALA A 95 12.07 -11.55 -12.22
CA ALA A 95 11.30 -11.68 -10.99
C ALA A 95 12.17 -12.19 -9.82
N VAL A 96 12.08 -11.56 -8.64
CA VAL A 96 12.86 -11.89 -7.43
C VAL A 96 11.97 -11.83 -6.20
N PRO A 97 11.82 -12.92 -5.39
CA PRO A 97 11.99 -14.32 -5.74
C PRO A 97 11.08 -14.74 -6.91
N PRO A 98 11.40 -15.79 -7.68
CA PRO A 98 10.71 -16.14 -8.92
C PRO A 98 9.27 -16.66 -8.73
N VAL A 99 8.75 -16.66 -7.50
CA VAL A 99 7.44 -17.21 -7.18
C VAL A 99 6.40 -16.09 -7.22
N PRO A 100 5.39 -16.17 -8.12
CA PRO A 100 4.30 -15.22 -8.13
C PRO A 100 3.53 -15.20 -6.80
N VAL A 101 3.16 -14.01 -6.34
CA VAL A 101 2.36 -13.81 -5.13
C VAL A 101 0.90 -13.56 -5.51
N PRO A 102 -0.04 -14.45 -5.17
CA PRO A 102 -1.46 -14.18 -5.34
C PRO A 102 -1.94 -13.17 -4.29
N ILE A 103 -2.56 -12.09 -4.74
CA ILE A 103 -3.20 -11.07 -3.92
C ILE A 103 -4.70 -11.08 -4.24
N LEU A 104 -5.54 -11.12 -3.21
CA LEU A 104 -7.00 -11.08 -3.35
C LEU A 104 -7.50 -9.63 -3.36
N ALA A 105 -8.68 -9.40 -3.96
CA ALA A 105 -9.36 -8.12 -3.86
C ALA A 105 -9.69 -7.78 -2.38
N GLY A 106 -9.59 -6.51 -2.03
CA GLY A 106 -9.76 -5.98 -0.68
C GLY A 106 -8.52 -6.10 0.21
N ILE A 107 -7.43 -6.70 -0.28
CA ILE A 107 -6.17 -6.73 0.48
C ILE A 107 -5.54 -5.34 0.54
N ILE A 108 -5.11 -4.98 1.75
CA ILE A 108 -4.41 -3.75 2.06
C ILE A 108 -2.98 -4.13 2.43
N LEU A 109 -2.02 -3.56 1.72
CA LEU A 109 -0.59 -3.74 1.99
C LEU A 109 0.00 -2.42 2.48
N PRO A 110 0.07 -2.19 3.80
CA PRO A 110 0.85 -1.09 4.34
C PRO A 110 2.34 -1.39 4.17
N ASN A 111 3.13 -0.39 3.76
CA ASN A 111 4.58 -0.47 3.80
C ASN A 111 5.06 -0.29 5.25
N VAL A 112 4.93 -1.36 6.05
CA VAL A 112 5.40 -1.35 7.44
C VAL A 112 6.91 -1.55 7.42
N ALA A 113 7.66 -0.48 7.72
CA ALA A 113 9.12 -0.49 7.89
C ALA A 113 9.94 -0.92 6.64
N ASP A 114 9.54 -0.47 5.45
CA ASP A 114 10.26 -0.72 4.19
C ASP A 114 10.40 -2.20 3.80
N PHE A 115 9.56 -3.07 4.37
CA PHE A 115 9.64 -4.51 4.14
C PHE A 115 9.43 -4.89 2.66
N VAL A 116 8.73 -4.06 1.88
CA VAL A 116 8.59 -4.24 0.43
C VAL A 116 9.94 -4.14 -0.29
N GLN A 117 10.89 -3.33 0.20
CA GLN A 117 12.24 -3.21 -0.37
C GLN A 117 13.06 -4.51 -0.23
N LEU A 118 12.75 -5.34 0.77
CA LEU A 118 13.39 -6.66 0.94
C LEU A 118 12.89 -7.69 -0.08
N LEU A 119 11.71 -7.46 -0.66
CA LEU A 119 11.07 -8.35 -1.63
C LEU A 119 11.30 -7.91 -3.09
N GLY A 120 11.77 -6.68 -3.31
CA GLY A 120 11.98 -6.07 -4.62
C GLY A 120 11.86 -4.55 -4.55
N GLN A 121 11.94 -3.86 -5.69
CA GLN A 121 11.74 -2.41 -5.80
C GLN A 121 10.49 -2.04 -6.62
N GLY A 122 9.80 -3.03 -7.17
CA GLY A 122 8.53 -2.86 -7.86
C GLY A 122 7.86 -4.20 -8.11
N ALA A 123 6.67 -4.18 -8.69
CA ALA A 123 5.95 -5.38 -9.08
C ALA A 123 5.21 -5.19 -10.41
N THR A 124 5.10 -6.29 -11.16
CA THR A 124 4.18 -6.40 -12.29
C THR A 124 3.08 -7.38 -11.92
N CYS A 125 1.81 -6.95 -11.98
CA CYS A 125 0.69 -7.78 -11.57
C CYS A 125 -0.22 -8.15 -12.73
N GLN A 126 -0.60 -9.42 -12.79
CA GLN A 126 -1.46 -9.99 -13.82
C GLN A 126 -2.81 -10.38 -13.24
N ARG A 127 -3.86 -10.33 -14.07
CA ARG A 127 -5.18 -10.83 -13.69
C ARG A 127 -5.09 -12.34 -13.43
N ASN A 128 -5.58 -12.79 -12.28
CA ASN A 128 -5.50 -14.21 -11.90
C ASN A 128 -6.86 -14.89 -11.72
N GLY A 129 -7.97 -14.16 -11.93
CA GLY A 129 -9.33 -14.71 -11.85
C GLY A 129 -9.69 -15.28 -10.49
N LEU A 130 -8.88 -15.03 -9.45
CA LEU A 130 -9.22 -15.36 -8.08
C LEU A 130 -10.40 -14.49 -7.63
N PRO A 131 -11.30 -15.03 -6.80
CA PRO A 131 -12.45 -14.30 -6.28
C PRO A 131 -12.05 -13.06 -5.48
#